data_AF-A0A821S8J6-F1
#
_entry.id   AF-A0A821S8J6-F1
#
_cell.length_a   1.000
_cell.length_b   1.000
_cell.length_c   1.000
_cell.angle_alpha   90.00
_cell.angle_beta   90.00
_cell.angle_gamma   90.00
#
_symmetry.space_group_name_H-M   'P 1'
#
loop_
_entity.id
_entity.type
_entity.pdbx_description
1 polymer ?
#
loop_
_entity_poly.entity_id
_entity_poly.type
_entity_poly.pdbx_seq_one_letter_code
_entity_poly.pdbx_strand_id
1 'polypeptide(L)'
;MYTKQGLNCSVEEIPLNDATCIAVVIDNHTAVNGIYRSPSQRSIDPFLLSLDKLLSQYKNYRNLILAGDLNIDIKSCNEDKNSEGYLNLLASHGILPGHTYPTRESNCIDHLMIKTTFESSTIVIDAPITDHCAVLGSITKTP
;
A
#
# COMPACT_ATOMS: atom_id res chain seq x y z
N MET A 1 7.38 3.18 13.03
CA MET A 1 7.28 1.80 12.50
C MET A 1 7.99 0.86 13.45
N TYR A 2 7.40 -0.28 13.79
CA TYR A 2 7.99 -1.27 14.69
C TYR A 2 8.47 -2.48 13.89
N THR A 3 9.71 -2.92 14.13
CA THR A 3 10.26 -4.15 13.56
C THR A 3 10.65 -5.10 14.68
N LYS A 4 10.52 -6.41 14.42
CA LYS A 4 10.89 -7.44 15.39
C LYS A 4 12.41 -7.43 15.60
N GLN A 5 12.85 -7.45 16.85
CA GLN A 5 14.27 -7.58 17.18
C GLN A 5 14.85 -8.87 16.57
N GLY A 6 16.00 -8.74 15.91
CA GLY A 6 16.68 -9.86 15.22
C GLY A 6 16.18 -10.13 13.80
N LEU A 7 15.18 -9.39 13.30
CA LEU A 7 14.85 -9.39 11.88
C LEU A 7 15.93 -8.63 11.11
N ASN A 8 16.52 -9.27 10.11
CA ASN A 8 17.49 -8.62 9.22
C ASN A 8 16.75 -7.67 8.26
N CYS A 9 16.64 -6.42 8.67
CA CYS A 9 15.92 -5.40 7.90
C CYS A 9 16.54 -4.00 8.04
N SER A 10 16.35 -3.16 7.03
CA SER A 10 16.53 -1.71 7.12
C SER A 10 15.18 -1.01 7.19
N VAL A 11 15.17 0.18 7.80
CA VAL A 11 14.02 1.08 7.85
C VAL A 11 14.46 2.43 7.33
N GLU A 12 13.77 2.94 6.31
CA GLU A 12 14.16 4.13 5.58
C GLU A 12 12.94 5.01 5.31
N GLU A 13 13.11 6.33 5.41
CA GLU A 13 12.11 7.28 4.92
C GLU A 13 12.36 7.51 3.43
N ILE A 14 11.34 7.28 2.61
CA ILE A 14 11.44 7.36 1.16
C ILE A 14 10.75 8.65 0.69
N PRO A 15 11.45 9.51 -0.06
CA PRO A 15 10.82 10.67 -0.66
C PRO A 15 9.73 10.26 -1.66
N LEU A 16 8.47 10.62 -1.36
CA LEU A 16 7.36 10.59 -2.30
C LEU A 16 6.77 12.00 -2.41
N ASN A 17 6.32 12.37 -3.61
CA ASN A 17 5.62 13.63 -3.80
C ASN A 17 4.21 13.51 -3.21
N ASP A 18 3.76 14.54 -2.51
CA ASP A 18 2.42 14.65 -1.93
C ASP A 18 2.02 13.53 -0.94
N ALA A 19 3.00 12.74 -0.49
CA ALA A 19 2.82 11.64 0.44
C ALA A 19 4.07 11.46 1.32
N THR A 20 3.89 10.89 2.50
CA THR A 20 4.99 10.42 3.35
C THR A 20 5.11 8.90 3.20
N CYS A 21 6.33 8.38 3.09
CA CYS A 21 6.58 6.95 2.96
C CYS A 21 7.69 6.50 3.89
N ILE A 22 7.44 5.42 4.63
CA ILE A 22 8.45 4.69 5.39
C ILE A 22 8.50 3.27 4.86
N ALA A 23 9.68 2.82 4.43
CA ALA A 23 9.91 1.48 3.94
C ALA A 23 10.64 0.63 4.98
N VAL A 24 10.22 -0.64 5.12
CA VAL A 24 11.04 -1.72 5.68
C VAL A 24 11.51 -2.59 4.54
N VAL A 25 12.82 -2.79 4.42
CA VAL A 25 13.40 -3.77 3.49
C VAL A 25 13.91 -4.96 4.29
N ILE A 26 13.36 -6.14 4.01
CA ILE A 26 13.69 -7.41 4.69
C ILE A 26 14.49 -8.28 3.73
N ASP A 27 15.69 -8.66 4.14
CA ASP A 27 16.63 -9.52 3.40
C ASP A 27 16.88 -9.09 1.94
N ASN A 28 16.67 -7.82 1.58
CA ASN A 28 16.77 -7.27 0.21
C ASN A 28 15.85 -7.92 -0.85
N HIS A 29 14.84 -8.70 -0.44
CA HIS A 29 13.90 -9.35 -1.37
C HIS A 29 12.43 -9.03 -1.08
N THR A 30 12.15 -8.44 0.09
CA THR A 30 10.80 -8.05 0.53
C THR A 30 10.81 -6.60 0.97
N ALA A 31 9.89 -5.79 0.44
CA ALA A 31 9.71 -4.40 0.86
C ALA A 31 8.28 -4.18 1.38
N VAL A 32 8.16 -3.51 2.53
CA VAL A 32 6.88 -3.08 3.12
C VAL A 32 6.90 -1.57 3.22
N ASN A 33 6.06 -0.89 2.46
CA ASN A 33 5.98 0.56 2.39
C ASN A 33 4.72 1.03 3.11
N GLY A 34 4.90 1.73 4.21
CA GLY A 34 3.83 2.48 4.88
C GLY A 34 3.69 3.86 4.22
N ILE A 35 2.57 4.13 3.57
CA ILE A 35 2.33 5.36 2.81
C ILE A 35 1.14 6.10 3.42
N TYR A 36 1.29 7.40 3.62
CA TYR A 36 0.19 8.31 3.92
C TYR A 36 0.13 9.42 2.89
N ARG A 37 -1.03 9.63 2.26
CA ARG A 37 -1.29 10.72 1.32
C ARG A 37 -2.49 11.53 1.82
N SER A 38 -2.30 12.84 1.99
CA SER A 38 -3.34 13.74 2.49
C SER A 38 -4.52 13.89 1.52
N PRO A 39 -5.78 13.98 2.00
CA PRO A 39 -6.94 14.23 1.14
C PRO A 39 -6.94 15.64 0.53
N SER A 40 -6.13 16.58 1.04
CA SER A 40 -6.08 17.96 0.54
C SER A 40 -5.37 18.12 -0.81
N GLN A 41 -4.73 17.07 -1.30
CA GLN A 41 -3.94 17.10 -2.52
C GLN A 41 -4.81 16.88 -3.76
N ARG A 42 -4.96 17.94 -4.57
CA ARG A 42 -5.90 17.98 -5.71
C ARG A 42 -5.44 17.21 -6.94
N SER A 43 -4.14 17.18 -7.22
CA SER A 43 -3.59 16.40 -8.34
C SER A 43 -2.94 15.14 -7.80
N ILE A 44 -3.16 14.02 -8.49
CA ILE A 44 -2.51 12.75 -8.17
C ILE A 44 -1.20 12.56 -8.98
N ASP A 45 -0.99 13.32 -10.05
CA ASP A 45 0.10 13.06 -11.01
C ASP A 45 1.50 13.14 -10.38
N PRO A 46 1.85 14.14 -9.53
CA PRO A 46 3.17 14.16 -8.90
C PRO A 46 3.42 12.94 -8.03
N PHE A 47 2.38 12.50 -7.29
CA PHE A 47 2.41 11.28 -6.50
C PHE A 47 2.63 10.05 -7.39
N LEU A 48 1.82 9.85 -8.45
CA LEU A 48 1.98 8.71 -9.37
C LEU A 48 3.36 8.66 -10.01
N LEU A 49 3.91 9.80 -10.43
CA LEU A 49 5.26 9.88 -11.01
C LEU A 49 6.35 9.50 -10.01
N SER A 50 6.23 9.93 -8.75
CA SER A 50 7.19 9.54 -7.70
C SER A 50 7.03 8.08 -7.28
N LEU A 51 5.79 7.59 -7.24
CA LEU A 51 5.48 6.19 -6.94
C LEU A 51 6.03 5.28 -8.03
N ASP A 52 5.83 5.59 -9.30
CA ASP A 52 6.38 4.80 -10.43
C ASP A 52 7.90 4.64 -10.36
N LYS A 53 8.61 5.73 -10.01
CA LYS A 53 10.06 5.70 -9.78
C LYS A 53 10.45 4.76 -8.64
N LEU A 54 9.73 4.82 -7.51
CA LEU A 54 9.93 3.92 -6.38
C LEU A 54 9.67 2.46 -6.76
N LEU A 55 8.55 2.19 -7.43
CA LEU A 55 8.18 0.82 -7.85
C LEU A 55 9.19 0.24 -8.84
N SER A 56 9.74 1.08 -9.73
CA SER A 56 10.82 0.71 -10.63
C SER A 56 12.10 0.28 -9.91
N GLN A 57 12.41 0.87 -8.75
CA GLN A 57 13.54 0.43 -7.90
C GLN A 57 13.28 -0.96 -7.29
N TYR A 58 12.02 -1.29 -7.03
CA TYR A 58 11.59 -2.58 -6.50
C TYR A 58 11.24 -3.62 -7.57
N LYS A 59 11.58 -3.39 -8.84
CA LYS A 59 11.25 -4.30 -9.95
C LYS A 59 11.64 -5.75 -9.66
N ASN A 60 12.84 -5.95 -9.10
CA ASN A 60 13.40 -7.28 -8.81
C ASN A 60 13.01 -7.83 -7.43
N TYR A 61 12.28 -7.07 -6.61
CA TYR A 61 11.81 -7.55 -5.32
C TYR A 61 10.73 -8.60 -5.54
N ARG A 62 10.87 -9.73 -4.83
CA ARG A 62 9.93 -10.84 -4.89
C ARG A 62 8.59 -10.46 -4.28
N ASN A 63 8.66 -9.80 -3.11
CA ASN A 63 7.49 -9.39 -2.36
C ASN A 63 7.52 -7.87 -2.18
N LEU A 64 6.41 -7.22 -2.49
CA LEU A 64 6.23 -5.80 -2.28
C LEU A 64 4.84 -5.56 -1.71
N ILE A 65 4.80 -4.85 -0.59
CA ILE A 65 3.58 -4.48 0.12
C ILE A 65 3.56 -2.97 0.20
N LEU A 66 2.46 -2.35 -0.23
CA LEU A 66 2.16 -0.94 0.03
C LEU A 66 0.94 -0.90 0.95
N ALA A 67 1.04 -0.22 2.08
CA ALA A 67 -0.03 -0.15 3.05
C ALA A 67 -0.20 1.26 3.59
N GLY A 68 -1.43 1.67 3.88
CA GLY A 68 -1.73 2.91 4.59
C GLY A 68 -2.89 3.69 3.99
N ASP A 69 -3.15 4.87 4.54
CA ASP A 69 -4.24 5.76 4.13
C ASP A 69 -3.77 6.65 2.97
N LEU A 70 -4.26 6.34 1.77
CA LEU A 70 -3.88 7.07 0.56
C LEU A 70 -4.91 8.12 0.13
N ASN A 71 -6.08 8.15 0.77
CA ASN A 71 -7.20 9.01 0.37
C ASN A 71 -7.50 8.92 -1.15
N ILE A 72 -7.50 7.70 -1.70
CA ILE A 72 -7.91 7.37 -3.07
C ILE A 72 -8.92 6.23 -2.96
N ASP A 73 -10.17 6.40 -3.38
CA ASP A 73 -11.18 5.35 -3.21
C ASP A 73 -11.02 4.27 -4.28
N ILE A 74 -10.67 3.04 -3.88
CA ILE A 74 -10.52 1.88 -4.77
C ILE A 74 -11.68 0.90 -4.73
N LYS A 75 -12.78 1.24 -4.03
CA LYS A 75 -13.96 0.39 -3.97
C LYS A 75 -14.51 0.11 -5.38
N SER A 76 -15.05 -1.09 -5.59
CA SER A 76 -15.71 -1.41 -6.86
C SER A 76 -16.83 -0.41 -7.18
N CYS A 77 -16.88 0.05 -8.42
CA CYS A 77 -17.85 1.06 -8.88
C CYS A 77 -17.76 2.42 -8.16
N ASN A 78 -16.57 2.82 -7.70
CA ASN A 78 -16.34 4.17 -7.19
C ASN A 78 -16.39 5.23 -8.31
N GLU A 79 -16.55 6.50 -7.93
CA GLU A 79 -16.51 7.66 -8.83
C GLU A 79 -15.21 8.47 -8.70
N ASP A 80 -14.21 7.94 -7.97
CA ASP A 80 -12.94 8.62 -7.75
C ASP A 80 -12.10 8.59 -9.03
N LYS A 81 -11.90 9.78 -9.61
CA LYS A 81 -11.13 10.01 -10.83
C LYS A 81 -9.65 9.62 -10.68
N ASN A 82 -9.15 9.55 -9.45
CA ASN A 82 -7.77 9.22 -9.16
C ASN A 82 -7.53 7.70 -9.11
N SER A 83 -8.59 6.90 -8.96
CA SER A 83 -8.48 5.45 -8.72
C SER A 83 -7.95 4.71 -9.94
N GLU A 84 -8.44 5.03 -11.14
CA GLU A 84 -8.09 4.33 -12.37
C GLU A 84 -6.60 4.45 -12.69
N GLY A 85 -6.05 5.68 -12.70
CA GLY A 85 -4.63 5.91 -12.98
C GLY A 85 -3.71 5.25 -11.95
N TYR A 86 -4.11 5.30 -10.68
CA TYR A 86 -3.40 4.65 -9.58
C TYR A 86 -3.39 3.12 -9.71
N LEU A 87 -4.56 2.51 -9.93
CA LEU A 87 -4.69 1.06 -10.08
C LEU A 87 -3.99 0.54 -11.34
N ASN A 88 -4.07 1.28 -12.46
CA ASN A 88 -3.36 0.95 -13.69
C ASN A 88 -1.84 0.99 -13.50
N LEU A 89 -1.32 2.00 -12.80
CA LEU A 89 0.10 2.08 -12.45
C LEU A 89 0.51 0.87 -11.61
N LEU A 90 -0.21 0.56 -10.52
CA LEU A 90 0.11 -0.59 -9.67
C LEU A 90 0.08 -1.91 -10.44
N ALA A 91 -0.95 -2.12 -11.26
CA ALA A 91 -1.11 -3.31 -12.08
C ALA A 91 0.06 -3.46 -13.08
N SER A 92 0.57 -2.37 -13.66
CA SER A 92 1.73 -2.39 -14.55
C SER A 92 3.03 -2.88 -13.86
N HIS A 93 3.11 -2.77 -12.53
CA HIS A 93 4.18 -3.30 -11.69
C HIS A 93 3.87 -4.68 -11.08
N GLY A 94 2.74 -5.28 -11.44
CA GLY A 94 2.28 -6.57 -10.93
C GLY A 94 1.79 -6.53 -9.48
N ILE A 95 1.32 -5.36 -9.03
CA ILE A 95 0.80 -5.14 -7.68
C ILE A 95 -0.73 -5.07 -7.76
N LEU A 96 -1.42 -5.82 -6.91
CA LEU A 96 -2.89 -5.90 -6.88
C LEU A 96 -3.44 -5.52 -5.51
N PRO A 97 -4.70 -5.06 -5.43
CA PRO A 97 -5.38 -4.85 -4.15
C PRO A 97 -5.54 -6.16 -3.37
N GLY A 98 -5.13 -6.16 -2.10
CA GLY A 98 -5.39 -7.22 -1.15
C GLY A 98 -6.83 -7.22 -0.62
N HIS A 99 -7.55 -6.10 -0.77
CA HIS A 99 -8.98 -5.94 -0.51
C HIS A 99 -9.56 -4.73 -1.27
N THR A 100 -10.88 -4.66 -1.36
CA THR A 100 -11.64 -3.48 -1.81
C THR A 100 -12.83 -3.17 -0.88
N TYR A 101 -12.82 -3.73 0.33
CA TYR A 101 -13.83 -3.48 1.35
C TYR A 101 -13.71 -2.04 1.89
N PRO A 102 -14.84 -1.37 2.23
CA PRO A 102 -14.80 -0.07 2.86
C PRO A 102 -13.95 -0.07 4.12
N THR A 103 -13.14 0.98 4.26
CA THR A 103 -12.27 1.21 5.41
C THR A 103 -12.60 2.50 6.14
N ARG A 104 -13.35 3.42 5.52
CA ARG A 104 -13.93 4.58 6.18
C ARG A 104 -15.29 4.87 5.58
N GLU A 105 -16.33 4.84 6.41
CA GLU A 105 -17.72 4.98 5.97
C GLU A 105 -18.04 4.04 4.77
N SER A 106 -18.32 4.61 3.60
CA SER A 106 -18.62 3.86 2.37
C SER A 106 -17.43 3.67 1.43
N ASN A 107 -16.24 4.20 1.77
CA ASN A 107 -15.08 4.32 0.86
C ASN A 107 -13.96 3.36 1.28
N CYS A 108 -13.17 2.88 0.33
CA CYS A 108 -11.97 2.08 0.57
C CYS A 108 -10.73 2.95 0.30
N ILE A 109 -10.20 3.60 1.33
CA ILE A 109 -9.09 4.58 1.23
C ILE A 109 -7.82 4.16 2.00
N ASP A 110 -7.97 3.30 3.00
CA ASP A 110 -6.87 2.55 3.61
C ASP A 110 -6.58 1.32 2.77
N HIS A 111 -5.37 1.23 2.24
CA HIS A 111 -4.99 0.21 1.28
C HIS A 111 -4.07 -0.84 1.89
N LEU A 112 -4.19 -2.06 1.38
CA LEU A 112 -3.14 -3.07 1.39
C LEU A 112 -2.95 -3.59 -0.03
N MET A 113 -1.89 -3.15 -0.70
CA MET A 113 -1.53 -3.53 -2.07
C MET A 113 -0.38 -4.52 -2.04
N ILE A 114 -0.47 -5.60 -2.83
CA ILE A 114 0.41 -6.75 -2.70
C ILE A 114 0.92 -7.19 -4.08
N LYS A 115 2.23 -7.35 -4.19
CA LYS A 115 2.92 -8.17 -5.20
C LYS A 115 3.62 -9.29 -4.45
N THR A 116 3.24 -10.53 -4.69
CA THR A 116 3.85 -11.72 -4.06
C THR A 116 3.51 -12.97 -4.86
N THR A 117 4.35 -14.00 -4.73
CA THR A 117 4.03 -15.36 -5.20
C THR A 117 3.54 -16.26 -4.08
N PHE A 118 3.54 -15.76 -2.85
CA PHE A 118 3.12 -16.50 -1.66
C PHE A 118 1.61 -16.37 -1.45
N GLU A 119 1.07 -17.27 -0.64
CA GLU A 119 -0.32 -17.10 -0.20
C GLU A 119 -0.44 -15.85 0.66
N SER A 120 -1.45 -15.05 0.37
CA SER A 120 -1.75 -13.83 1.11
C SER A 120 -3.21 -13.79 1.51
N SER A 121 -3.48 -13.29 2.72
CA SER A 121 -4.82 -13.01 3.21
C SER A 121 -4.90 -11.61 3.76
N THR A 122 -6.07 -10.99 3.60
CA THR A 122 -6.37 -9.65 4.10
C THR A 122 -7.68 -9.68 4.83
N ILE A 123 -7.73 -9.02 5.99
CA ILE A 123 -8.96 -8.78 6.73
C ILE A 123 -9.10 -7.28 7.01
N VAL A 124 -10.33 -6.79 6.95
CA VAL A 124 -10.71 -5.45 7.39
C VAL A 124 -11.51 -5.60 8.68
N ILE A 125 -11.07 -4.92 9.73
CA ILE A 125 -11.62 -5.01 11.08
C ILE A 125 -12.33 -3.68 11.36
N ASP A 126 -13.66 -3.73 11.37
CA ASP A 126 -14.51 -2.65 11.85
C ASP A 126 -14.52 -2.66 13.39
N ALA A 127 -13.99 -1.59 13.99
CA ALA A 127 -13.92 -1.41 15.42
C ALA A 127 -14.31 0.02 15.79
N PRO A 128 -15.08 0.25 16.86
CA PRO A 128 -15.62 1.57 17.23
C PRO A 128 -14.57 2.50 17.89
N ILE A 129 -13.30 2.35 17.55
CA ILE A 129 -12.18 3.09 18.14
C ILE A 129 -11.88 4.36 17.31
N THR A 130 -12.02 4.26 15.98
CA THR A 130 -11.79 5.34 15.00
C THR A 130 -12.86 5.30 13.93
N ASP A 131 -12.97 6.35 13.12
CA ASP A 131 -13.81 6.36 11.91
C ASP A 131 -13.21 5.52 10.76
N HIS A 132 -11.95 5.10 10.89
CA HIS A 132 -11.28 4.13 10.02
C HIS A 132 -11.33 2.70 10.59
N CYS A 133 -11.42 1.71 9.70
CA CYS A 133 -11.28 0.29 9.99
C CYS A 133 -9.80 -0.11 9.90
N ALA A 134 -9.37 -1.03 10.77
CA ALA A 134 -8.00 -1.55 10.70
C ALA A 134 -7.87 -2.57 9.58
N VAL A 135 -6.77 -2.52 8.82
CA VAL A 135 -6.44 -3.50 7.79
C VAL A 135 -5.30 -4.39 8.27
N LEU A 136 -5.51 -5.71 8.27
CA LEU A 136 -4.48 -6.70 8.61
C LEU A 136 -4.20 -7.57 7.39
N GLY A 137 -2.92 -7.65 7.02
CA GLY A 137 -2.41 -8.50 5.96
C GLY A 137 -1.49 -9.60 6.50
N SER A 138 -1.60 -10.80 5.93
CA SER A 138 -0.67 -11.90 6.14
C SER A 138 -0.10 -12.37 4.81
N ILE A 139 1.19 -12.67 4.79
CA ILE A 139 1.86 -13.32 3.66
C ILE A 139 2.62 -14.53 4.22
N THR A 140 2.27 -15.72 3.73
CA THR A 140 2.79 -16.98 4.27
C THR A 140 3.64 -17.68 3.22
N LYS A 141 4.92 -17.85 3.53
CA LYS A 141 5.79 -18.72 2.73
C LYS A 141 5.30 -20.16 2.91
N THR A 142 4.83 -20.77 1.84
CA THR A 142 4.51 -22.21 1.84
C THR A 142 5.79 -23.02 2.13
N PRO A 143 5.69 -24.10 2.93
CA PRO A 143 6.83 -24.92 3.33
C PRO A 143 7.71 -25.41 2.18
#